data_AF-A0A971RKQ2-F1
#
_entry.id   AF-A0A971RKQ2-F1
#
_cell.length_a   1.000
_cell.length_b   1.000
_cell.length_c   1.000
_cell.angle_alpha   90.00
_cell.angle_beta   90.00
_cell.angle_gamma   90.00
#
_symmetry.space_group_name_H-M   'P 1'
#
loop_
_entity.id
_entity.type
_entity.pdbx_description
1 polymer ?
#
loop_
_entity_poly.entity_id
_entity_poly.type
_entity_poly.pdbx_seq_one_letter_code
_entity_poly.pdbx_strand_id
1 'polypeptide(L)'
;MLILVTNDDGINAPGIKALSLALTTIGRVAVVAPERERSAIGHGITMHKPLRVTQMSWGSSLSKCLAVNGTPADCVKLALDALLDEPPALIVSGINRGENLGTDVLYSGTVSGALEGCINNYPSMAVSLVGEEEFDFTFAANFTVKLAEQILKHGLPEGTLLNLNIPQLPQS
;
A
#
# COMPACT_ATOMS: atom_id res chain seq x y z
N MET A 1 -13.57 -6.66 -8.77
CA MET A 1 -13.22 -6.08 -7.45
C MET A 1 -12.09 -5.08 -7.63
N LEU A 2 -12.08 -4.03 -6.81
CA LEU A 2 -11.03 -3.02 -6.79
C LEU A 2 -10.08 -3.26 -5.61
N ILE A 3 -8.78 -3.11 -5.83
CA ILE A 3 -7.74 -3.14 -4.81
C ILE A 3 -7.05 -1.78 -4.80
N LEU A 4 -7.00 -1.15 -3.63
CA LEU A 4 -6.28 0.10 -3.44
C LEU A 4 -4.85 -0.19 -3.00
N VAL A 5 -3.87 0.44 -3.66
CA VAL A 5 -2.46 0.32 -3.32
C VAL A 5 -1.89 1.68 -2.94
N THR A 6 -1.12 1.71 -1.86
CA THR A 6 -0.37 2.89 -1.38
C THR A 6 1.02 2.47 -0.88
N ASN A 7 1.85 3.41 -0.44
CA ASN A 7 3.12 3.17 0.26
C ASN A 7 3.61 4.45 0.95
N ASP A 8 4.77 4.40 1.59
CA ASP A 8 5.51 5.56 2.11
C ASP A 8 6.81 5.89 1.35
N ASP A 9 7.40 4.96 0.58
CA ASP A 9 8.52 5.26 -0.33
C ASP A 9 8.16 6.26 -1.45
N GLY A 10 6.86 6.49 -1.66
CA GLY A 10 6.30 7.37 -2.68
C GLY A 10 5.99 6.64 -3.99
N ILE A 11 5.19 7.31 -4.82
CA ILE A 11 4.60 6.72 -6.03
C ILE A 11 5.66 6.20 -7.00
N ASN A 12 6.80 6.86 -7.14
CA ASN A 12 7.80 6.45 -8.11
C ASN A 12 8.64 5.22 -7.70
N ALA A 13 8.47 4.74 -6.46
CA ALA A 13 9.26 3.64 -5.91
C ALA A 13 9.06 2.32 -6.68
N PRO A 14 10.10 1.48 -6.79
CA PRO A 14 10.01 0.19 -7.48
C PRO A 14 9.07 -0.80 -6.78
N GLY A 15 9.01 -0.79 -5.44
CA GLY A 15 8.20 -1.73 -4.67
C GLY A 15 6.69 -1.60 -4.91
N ILE A 16 6.17 -0.37 -4.90
CA ILE A 16 4.75 -0.11 -5.19
C ILE A 16 4.39 -0.43 -6.64
N LYS A 17 5.31 -0.21 -7.59
CA LYS A 17 5.12 -0.60 -8.99
C LYS A 17 5.02 -2.11 -9.15
N ALA A 18 5.97 -2.85 -8.58
CA ALA A 18 5.97 -4.31 -8.62
C ALA A 18 4.71 -4.90 -7.98
N LEU A 19 4.33 -4.39 -6.82
CA LEU A 19 3.13 -4.80 -6.11
C LEU A 19 1.86 -4.53 -6.94
N SER A 20 1.71 -3.30 -7.44
CA SER A 20 0.53 -2.89 -8.19
C SER A 20 0.34 -3.74 -9.44
N LEU A 21 1.43 -4.01 -10.17
CA LEU A 21 1.40 -4.87 -11.36
C LEU A 21 1.02 -6.31 -11.01
N ALA A 22 1.60 -6.90 -9.97
CA ALA A 22 1.27 -8.26 -9.55
C ALA A 22 -0.21 -8.40 -9.15
N LEU A 23 -0.75 -7.42 -8.42
CA LEU A 23 -2.16 -7.42 -7.98
C LEU A 23 -3.16 -7.27 -9.14
N THR A 24 -2.73 -6.76 -10.31
CA THR A 24 -3.62 -6.72 -11.50
C THR A 24 -4.08 -8.10 -11.98
N THR A 25 -3.36 -9.16 -11.58
CA THR A 25 -3.71 -10.55 -11.93
C THR A 25 -4.98 -11.05 -11.24
N ILE A 26 -5.39 -10.42 -10.13
CA ILE A 26 -6.53 -10.85 -9.31
C ILE A 26 -7.65 -9.80 -9.21
N GLY A 27 -7.42 -8.58 -9.70
CA GLY A 27 -8.40 -7.51 -9.63
C GLY A 27 -7.99 -6.22 -10.33
N ARG A 28 -8.92 -5.26 -10.35
CA ARG A 28 -8.60 -3.90 -10.77
C ARG A 28 -7.77 -3.22 -9.70
N VAL A 29 -6.72 -2.52 -10.08
CA VAL A 29 -5.83 -1.83 -9.14
C VAL A 29 -5.91 -0.33 -9.32
N ALA A 30 -6.14 0.38 -8.22
CA ALA A 30 -5.96 1.82 -8.13
C ALA A 30 -4.78 2.13 -7.21
N VAL A 31 -3.87 2.98 -7.67
CA VAL A 31 -2.71 3.44 -6.90
C VAL A 31 -2.94 4.87 -6.47
N VAL A 32 -2.89 5.12 -5.16
CA VAL A 32 -2.90 6.45 -4.57
C VAL A 32 -1.79 6.52 -3.54
N ALA A 33 -0.73 7.27 -3.84
CA ALA A 33 0.49 7.26 -3.03
C ALA A 33 1.13 8.65 -2.92
N PRO A 34 2.00 8.88 -1.93
CA PRO A 34 2.71 10.15 -1.79
C PRO A 34 3.53 10.49 -3.04
N GLU A 35 3.58 11.77 -3.41
CA GLU A 35 4.39 12.24 -4.57
C GLU A 35 5.91 12.07 -4.36
N ARG A 36 6.34 11.97 -3.10
CA ARG A 36 7.73 11.85 -2.65
C ARG A 36 7.78 10.89 -1.48
N GLU A 37 8.98 10.40 -1.18
CA GLU A 37 9.24 9.60 0.01
C GLU A 37 8.77 10.30 1.29
N ARG A 38 8.13 9.53 2.15
CA ARG A 38 7.52 9.92 3.43
C ARG A 38 7.86 8.89 4.52
N SER A 39 9.05 8.30 4.49
CA SER A 39 9.51 7.35 5.52
C SER A 39 9.53 8.01 6.91
N ALA A 40 9.27 7.21 7.96
CA ALA A 40 9.32 7.61 9.38
C ALA A 40 8.35 8.75 9.82
N ILE A 41 7.24 8.95 9.12
CA ILE A 41 6.24 9.97 9.48
C ILE A 41 5.15 9.46 10.45
N GLY A 42 5.12 8.16 10.74
CA GLY A 42 4.02 7.52 11.47
C GLY A 42 2.65 7.73 10.84
N HIS A 43 1.60 7.76 11.67
CA HIS A 43 0.22 7.99 11.24
C HIS A 43 -0.13 9.48 11.16
N GLY A 44 0.69 10.26 10.45
CA GLY A 44 0.45 11.68 10.25
C GLY A 44 -0.74 11.95 9.31
N ILE A 45 -1.57 12.95 9.65
CA ILE A 45 -2.66 13.47 8.80
C ILE A 45 -2.42 14.96 8.52
N THR A 46 -2.58 15.37 7.27
CA THR A 46 -2.37 16.77 6.86
C THR A 46 -3.62 17.61 7.08
N MET A 47 -3.60 18.47 8.11
CA MET A 47 -4.70 19.40 8.44
C MET A 47 -4.40 20.88 8.16
N HIS A 48 -3.13 21.24 7.97
CA HIS A 48 -2.65 22.63 7.98
C HIS A 48 -2.41 23.22 6.57
N LYS A 49 -2.58 22.41 5.52
CA LYS A 49 -2.41 22.81 4.12
C LYS A 49 -3.37 22.02 3.23
N PRO A 50 -3.76 22.54 2.05
CA PRO A 50 -4.58 21.77 1.12
C PRO A 50 -3.81 20.58 0.54
N LEU A 51 -4.50 19.44 0.42
CA LEU A 51 -4.03 18.29 -0.33
C LEU A 51 -4.28 18.50 -1.82
N ARG A 52 -3.31 18.09 -2.65
CA ARG A 52 -3.33 18.17 -4.11
C ARG A 52 -3.07 16.78 -4.66
N VAL A 53 -3.79 16.47 -5.74
CA VAL A 53 -3.71 15.19 -6.43
C VAL A 53 -3.22 15.43 -7.85
N THR A 54 -2.24 14.65 -8.27
CA THR A 54 -1.66 14.69 -9.62
C THR A 54 -1.84 13.32 -10.26
N GLN A 55 -2.41 13.28 -11.47
CA GLN A 55 -2.51 12.03 -12.22
C GLN A 55 -1.15 11.63 -12.77
N MET A 56 -0.77 10.37 -12.54
CA MET A 56 0.46 9.79 -13.02
C MET A 56 0.18 8.88 -14.22
N SER A 57 1.10 8.89 -15.19
CA SER A 57 1.04 7.98 -16.33
C SER A 57 1.85 6.74 -16.04
N TRP A 58 1.20 5.73 -15.47
CA TRP A 58 1.69 4.35 -15.53
C TRP A 58 0.95 3.66 -16.67
N GLY A 59 1.53 2.61 -17.26
CA GLY A 59 0.93 1.91 -18.41
C GLY A 59 -0.53 1.49 -18.21
N SER A 60 -1.17 1.01 -19.27
CA SER A 60 -2.63 0.82 -19.36
C SER A 60 -3.25 -0.24 -18.43
N SER A 61 -2.48 -0.92 -17.59
CA SER A 61 -2.96 -2.00 -16.71
C SER A 61 -3.62 -1.54 -15.41
N LEU A 62 -3.47 -0.25 -15.03
CA LEU A 62 -4.05 0.28 -13.79
C LEU A 62 -5.37 1.04 -14.05
N SER A 63 -6.30 0.95 -13.10
CA SER A 63 -7.55 1.70 -13.14
C SER A 63 -7.36 3.18 -12.81
N LYS A 64 -6.52 3.49 -11.81
CA LYS A 64 -6.09 4.85 -11.46
C LYS A 64 -4.65 4.83 -10.96
N CYS A 65 -3.92 5.91 -11.20
CA CYS A 65 -2.58 6.13 -10.64
C CYS A 65 -2.42 7.61 -10.28
N LEU A 66 -2.42 7.91 -8.99
CA LEU A 66 -2.55 9.27 -8.45
C LEU A 66 -1.48 9.54 -7.40
N ALA A 67 -0.72 10.61 -7.58
CA ALA A 67 0.22 11.13 -6.60
C ALA A 67 -0.44 12.17 -5.71
N VAL A 68 -0.17 12.14 -4.41
CA VAL A 68 -0.73 13.10 -3.43
C VAL A 68 0.41 13.80 -2.69
N ASN A 69 0.28 15.11 -2.45
CA ASN A 69 1.26 15.89 -1.66
C ASN A 69 1.09 15.73 -0.12
N GLY A 70 0.65 14.55 0.33
CA GLY A 70 0.33 14.21 1.72
C GLY A 70 1.10 13.00 2.25
N THR A 71 0.58 12.39 3.31
CA THR A 71 1.05 11.14 3.93
C THR A 71 0.37 9.90 3.32
N PRO A 72 0.84 8.67 3.60
CA PRO A 72 0.14 7.44 3.21
C PRO A 72 -1.29 7.37 3.76
N ALA A 73 -1.50 7.83 4.99
CA ALA A 73 -2.84 7.91 5.57
C ALA A 73 -3.72 8.94 4.83
N ASP A 74 -3.19 10.12 4.49
CA ASP A 74 -3.90 11.08 3.63
C ASP A 74 -4.26 10.47 2.27
N CYS A 75 -3.36 9.66 1.68
CA CYS A 75 -3.59 8.99 0.40
C CYS A 75 -4.76 8.02 0.48
N VAL A 76 -4.80 7.18 1.53
CA VAL A 76 -5.90 6.24 1.73
C VAL A 76 -7.19 6.96 2.04
N LYS A 77 -7.16 7.98 2.90
CA LYS A 77 -8.35 8.76 3.26
C LYS A 77 -8.96 9.46 2.05
N LEU A 78 -8.14 10.13 1.25
CA LEU A 78 -8.61 10.75 0.00
C LEU A 78 -9.11 9.72 -1.01
N ALA A 79 -8.43 8.57 -1.12
CA ALA A 79 -8.87 7.50 -2.01
C ALA A 79 -10.30 7.06 -1.69
N LEU A 80 -10.56 6.77 -0.42
CA LEU A 80 -11.86 6.30 0.06
C LEU A 80 -12.96 7.36 -0.03
N ASP A 81 -12.64 8.61 0.32
CA ASP A 81 -13.66 9.66 0.45
C ASP A 81 -13.95 10.39 -0.88
N ALA A 82 -13.00 10.43 -1.83
CA ALA A 82 -13.10 11.35 -2.98
C ALA A 82 -12.50 10.87 -4.31
N LEU A 83 -11.52 9.95 -4.33
CA LEU A 83 -10.78 9.65 -5.57
C LEU A 83 -11.19 8.34 -6.25
N LEU A 84 -11.70 7.36 -5.50
CA LEU A 84 -12.18 6.11 -6.07
C LEU A 84 -13.67 6.22 -6.45
N ASP A 85 -14.02 5.64 -7.59
CA ASP A 85 -15.42 5.66 -8.08
C ASP A 85 -16.28 4.56 -7.42
N GLU A 86 -15.63 3.57 -6.81
CA GLU A 86 -16.23 2.48 -6.06
C GLU A 86 -15.35 2.12 -4.85
N PRO A 87 -15.93 1.57 -3.77
CA PRO A 87 -15.15 1.15 -2.61
C PRO A 87 -14.17 0.01 -2.96
N PRO A 88 -12.95 0.03 -2.41
CA PRO A 88 -12.02 -1.09 -2.58
C PRO A 88 -12.47 -2.30 -1.76
N ALA A 89 -12.18 -3.51 -2.26
CA ALA A 89 -12.37 -4.76 -1.52
C ALA A 89 -11.19 -5.07 -0.59
N LEU A 90 -10.03 -4.47 -0.84
CA LEU A 90 -8.79 -4.67 -0.10
C LEU A 90 -7.88 -3.45 -0.27
N ILE A 91 -7.17 -3.09 0.79
CA ILE A 91 -6.15 -2.05 0.79
C ILE A 91 -4.79 -2.70 1.07
N VAL A 92 -3.80 -2.41 0.24
CA VAL A 92 -2.43 -2.94 0.36
C VAL A 92 -1.44 -1.79 0.39
N SER A 93 -0.68 -1.67 1.48
CA SER A 93 0.37 -0.66 1.62
C SER A 93 1.75 -1.31 1.46
N GLY A 94 2.53 -0.88 0.48
CA GLY A 94 3.87 -1.41 0.22
C GLY A 94 4.22 -1.49 -1.28
N ILE A 95 5.18 -2.33 -1.69
CA ILE A 95 6.12 -3.05 -0.81
C ILE A 95 7.19 -2.09 -0.32
N ASN A 96 7.32 -1.96 1.00
CA ASN A 96 8.34 -1.13 1.63
C ASN A 96 9.73 -1.72 1.48
N ARG A 97 10.73 -0.85 1.34
CA ARG A 97 12.15 -1.20 1.46
C ARG A 97 12.56 -1.27 2.93
N GLY A 98 12.87 -2.46 3.40
CA GLY A 98 13.18 -2.69 4.80
C GLY A 98 11.97 -3.11 5.61
N GLU A 99 12.28 -3.69 6.75
CA GLU A 99 11.34 -4.28 7.69
C GLU A 99 10.56 -3.23 8.49
N ASN A 100 9.38 -3.64 8.97
CA ASN A 100 8.58 -2.91 9.95
C ASN A 100 8.23 -3.89 11.08
N LEU A 101 9.17 -4.08 12.02
CA LEU A 101 9.09 -5.08 13.09
C LEU A 101 8.93 -4.42 14.47
N GLY A 102 8.28 -5.12 15.39
CA GLY A 102 8.16 -4.69 16.78
C GLY A 102 7.59 -3.27 16.92
N THR A 103 8.35 -2.39 17.57
CA THR A 103 7.95 -1.00 17.83
C THR A 103 8.02 -0.10 16.61
N ASP A 104 8.75 -0.49 15.57
CA ASP A 104 8.95 0.34 14.37
C ASP A 104 7.64 0.53 13.60
N VAL A 105 6.72 -0.41 13.76
CA VAL A 105 5.34 -0.38 13.29
C VAL A 105 4.63 0.93 13.66
N LEU A 106 4.95 1.54 14.80
CA LEU A 106 4.31 2.78 15.27
C LEU A 106 4.72 4.03 14.47
N TYR A 107 5.89 3.99 13.84
CA TYR A 107 6.45 5.12 13.06
C TYR A 107 6.45 4.85 11.55
N SER A 108 6.05 3.65 11.16
CA SER A 108 6.02 3.20 9.77
C SER A 108 4.89 3.87 8.98
N GLY A 109 5.24 4.55 7.89
CA GLY A 109 4.26 5.10 6.97
C GLY A 109 3.54 4.00 6.19
N THR A 110 4.25 2.92 5.84
CA THR A 110 3.67 1.73 5.20
C THR A 110 2.59 1.10 6.09
N VAL A 111 2.86 0.87 7.38
CA VAL A 111 1.83 0.36 8.30
C VAL A 111 0.70 1.37 8.44
N SER A 112 1.01 2.66 8.58
CA SER A 112 0.01 3.72 8.76
C SER A 112 -0.98 3.83 7.60
N GLY A 113 -0.53 3.63 6.36
CA GLY A 113 -1.42 3.59 5.19
C GLY A 113 -2.44 2.45 5.30
N ALA A 114 -2.00 1.25 5.66
CA ALA A 114 -2.92 0.12 5.82
C ALA A 114 -3.78 0.24 7.11
N LEU A 115 -3.24 0.84 8.17
CA LEU A 115 -3.99 1.13 9.40
C LEU A 115 -5.13 2.10 9.14
N GLU A 116 -4.95 3.12 8.31
CA GLU A 116 -6.03 4.02 7.89
C GLU A 116 -7.18 3.25 7.24
N GLY A 117 -6.85 2.27 6.38
CA GLY A 117 -7.85 1.37 5.80
C GLY A 117 -8.63 0.58 6.85
N CYS A 118 -7.91 0.02 7.82
CA CYS A 118 -8.49 -0.73 8.94
C CYS A 118 -9.42 0.15 9.81
N ILE A 119 -9.03 1.40 10.10
CA ILE A 119 -9.87 2.37 10.85
C ILE A 119 -11.18 2.66 10.11
N ASN A 120 -11.14 2.69 8.78
CA ASN A 120 -12.33 2.87 7.94
C ASN A 120 -13.07 1.54 7.65
N ASN A 121 -12.78 0.47 8.40
CA ASN A 121 -13.39 -0.87 8.30
C ASN A 121 -13.16 -1.61 6.97
N TYR A 122 -12.03 -1.36 6.31
CA TYR A 122 -11.61 -2.11 5.13
C TYR A 122 -10.53 -3.15 5.48
N PRO A 123 -10.62 -4.38 4.94
CA PRO A 123 -9.54 -5.35 5.01
C PRO A 123 -8.26 -4.73 4.48
N SER A 124 -7.20 -4.78 5.28
CA SER A 124 -5.98 -4.04 5.01
C SER A 124 -4.73 -4.83 5.38
N MET A 125 -3.69 -4.69 4.58
CA MET A 125 -2.38 -5.23 4.91
C MET A 125 -1.24 -4.30 4.54
N ALA A 126 -0.19 -4.33 5.35
CA ALA A 126 1.09 -3.67 5.12
C ALA A 126 2.13 -4.72 4.70
N VAL A 127 2.97 -4.40 3.72
CA VAL A 127 3.94 -5.34 3.15
C VAL A 127 5.33 -4.70 3.08
N SER A 128 6.28 -5.39 3.69
CA SER A 128 7.70 -5.03 3.74
C SER A 128 8.58 -6.15 3.19
N LEU A 129 9.64 -5.78 2.47
CA LEU A 129 10.71 -6.70 2.08
C LEU A 129 11.92 -6.47 2.99
N VAL A 130 12.29 -7.49 3.75
CA VAL A 130 13.42 -7.50 4.69
C VAL A 130 14.71 -7.77 3.92
N GLY A 131 15.65 -6.82 3.96
CA GLY A 131 16.94 -6.91 3.27
C GLY A 131 17.70 -5.60 3.32
N GLU A 132 19.01 -5.65 3.05
CA GLU A 132 19.90 -4.49 3.19
C GLU A 132 20.35 -3.92 1.83
N GLU A 133 20.34 -4.70 0.74
CA GLU A 133 20.82 -4.29 -0.59
C GLU A 133 20.07 -5.00 -1.75
N GLU A 134 20.09 -4.39 -2.95
CA GLU A 134 19.55 -4.95 -4.21
C GLU A 134 18.16 -5.59 -4.12
N PHE A 135 17.16 -4.82 -3.70
CA PHE A 135 15.78 -5.30 -3.52
C PHE A 135 15.16 -5.85 -4.82
N ASP A 136 14.92 -7.16 -4.85
CA ASP A 136 14.01 -7.82 -5.81
C ASP A 136 12.62 -8.02 -5.18
N PHE A 137 11.66 -7.22 -5.64
CA PHE A 137 10.28 -7.27 -5.15
C PHE A 137 9.44 -8.39 -5.77
N THR A 138 9.97 -9.15 -6.73
CA THR A 138 9.20 -10.13 -7.52
C THR A 138 8.58 -11.19 -6.62
N PHE A 139 9.37 -11.81 -5.75
CA PHE A 139 8.86 -12.82 -4.83
C PHE A 139 7.85 -12.23 -3.83
N ALA A 140 8.20 -11.09 -3.24
CA ALA A 140 7.35 -10.40 -2.28
C ALA A 140 5.98 -10.03 -2.87
N ALA A 141 5.95 -9.51 -4.10
CA ALA A 141 4.72 -9.17 -4.81
C ALA A 141 3.87 -10.41 -5.10
N ASN A 142 4.49 -11.48 -5.60
CA ASN A 142 3.78 -12.73 -5.90
C ASN A 142 3.24 -13.43 -4.64
N PHE A 143 3.98 -13.39 -3.54
CA PHE A 143 3.51 -13.89 -2.25
C PHE A 143 2.34 -13.04 -1.73
N THR A 144 2.43 -11.72 -1.88
CA THR A 144 1.34 -10.80 -1.51
C THR A 144 0.06 -11.08 -2.28
N VAL A 145 0.14 -11.40 -3.57
CA VAL A 145 -1.03 -11.82 -4.37
C VAL A 145 -1.72 -13.03 -3.74
N LYS A 146 -0.98 -14.07 -3.37
CA LYS A 146 -1.54 -15.27 -2.74
C LYS A 146 -2.25 -14.95 -1.43
N LEU A 147 -1.67 -14.07 -0.60
CA LEU A 147 -2.28 -13.66 0.66
C LEU A 147 -3.52 -12.77 0.42
N ALA A 148 -3.46 -11.87 -0.56
CA ALA A 148 -4.60 -11.04 -0.98
C ALA A 148 -5.80 -11.91 -1.37
N GLU A 149 -5.59 -12.97 -2.16
CA GLU A 149 -6.66 -13.92 -2.51
C GLU A 149 -7.28 -14.58 -1.27
N GLN A 150 -6.47 -14.96 -0.26
CA GLN A 150 -6.99 -15.51 0.99
C GLN A 150 -7.84 -14.50 1.75
N ILE A 151 -7.36 -13.25 1.88
CA ILE A 151 -8.09 -12.17 2.55
C ILE A 151 -9.41 -11.88 1.82
N LEU A 152 -9.39 -11.80 0.49
CA LEU A 152 -10.57 -11.53 -0.32
C LEU A 152 -11.61 -12.65 -0.23
N LYS A 153 -11.15 -13.90 -0.06
CA LYS A 153 -12.04 -15.07 0.06
C LYS A 153 -12.60 -15.27 1.47
N HIS A 154 -11.80 -15.03 2.49
CA HIS A 154 -12.12 -15.38 3.87
C HIS A 154 -12.42 -14.18 4.77
N GLY A 155 -12.07 -12.97 4.33
CA GLY A 155 -12.12 -11.76 5.13
C GLY A 155 -11.00 -11.70 6.18
N LEU A 156 -11.02 -10.62 6.95
CA LEU A 156 -10.29 -10.48 8.21
C LEU A 156 -11.31 -10.18 9.32
N PRO A 157 -11.02 -10.53 10.58
CA PRO A 157 -11.80 -10.05 11.70
C PRO A 157 -11.86 -8.51 11.71
N GLU A 158 -12.94 -7.94 12.22
CA GLU A 158 -13.12 -6.49 12.33
C GLU A 158 -11.97 -5.86 13.12
N GLY A 159 -11.52 -4.67 12.69
CA GLY A 159 -10.42 -3.97 13.34
C GLY A 159 -9.06 -4.67 13.24
N THR A 160 -8.87 -5.58 12.27
CA THR A 160 -7.62 -6.32 12.08
C THR A 160 -6.83 -5.83 10.88
N LEU A 161 -5.55 -5.55 11.13
CA LEU A 161 -4.52 -5.27 10.13
C LEU A 161 -3.54 -6.44 10.06
N LEU A 162 -3.14 -6.85 8.85
CA LEU A 162 -2.00 -7.76 8.68
C LEU A 162 -0.72 -6.98 8.35
N ASN A 163 0.31 -7.12 9.18
CA ASN A 163 1.65 -6.58 8.92
C ASN A 163 2.59 -7.70 8.46
N LEU A 164 2.96 -7.71 7.18
CA LEU A 164 3.74 -8.75 6.54
C LEU A 164 5.18 -8.29 6.30
N ASN A 165 6.14 -9.06 6.82
CA ASN A 165 7.57 -8.87 6.56
C ASN A 165 8.11 -10.11 5.85
N ILE A 166 8.54 -9.93 4.60
CA ILE A 166 8.96 -11.02 3.71
C ILE A 166 10.48 -11.03 3.66
N PRO A 167 11.17 -12.14 3.95
CA PRO A 167 12.62 -12.22 3.82
C PRO A 167 13.02 -12.21 2.34
N GLN A 168 14.09 -11.48 2.01
CA GLN A 168 14.69 -11.49 0.67
C GLN A 168 15.50 -12.78 0.45
N LEU A 169 14.79 -13.89 0.29
CA LEU A 169 15.35 -15.21 -0.01
C LEU A 169 14.79 -15.76 -1.33
N PRO A 170 15.56 -16.58 -2.07
CA PRO A 170 15.06 -17.26 -3.25
C PRO A 170 13.84 -18.14 -2.92
N GLN A 171 12.93 -18.26 -3.87
CA GLN A 171 11.82 -19.21 -3.77
C GLN A 171 12.37 -20.65 -3.80
N SER A 172 12.03 -21.45 -2.79
CA SER A 172 12.31 -22.89 -2.72
C SER A 172 11.28 -23.71 -3.47
#